data_AF-A0A8S4R4H8-F1
#
_entry.id   AF-A0A8S4R4H8-F1
#
_cell.length_a   1.000
_cell.length_b   1.000
_cell.length_c   1.000
_cell.angle_alpha   90.00
_cell.angle_beta   90.00
_cell.angle_gamma   90.00
#
_symmetry.space_group_name_H-M   'P 1'
#
loop_
_entity.id
_entity.type
_entity.pdbx_description
1 polymer ?
#
loop_
_entity_poly.entity_id
_entity_poly.type
_entity_poly.pdbx_seq_one_letter_code
_entity_poly.pdbx_strand_id
1 'polypeptide(L)'
;FCEAPRSIAPHEWPDDITKWPICRKSVIDGSAAAGRAGHAAEHMACEVIGHPCCIGVHGQCVITTREHCDFVKGYFHEEASLCSQVSCLDDVCGMLPFMRRRRPDQLYRAWTSLFVHAGLLHLAATLALQWLFMRDLEKMAGPVRIASIYLGSGVAGNMASSLFEPYRAEVGPAGSHFGLLACLIVEVIGAWPLLRHPRRALLKLIGIAIALFLLGLLPWIDNFAHVFGFIFGFLLSYALLPFITFGTYERRRKIVLVWMCLVSAAAMLCGLIALFYAAPAYECTACAYFTCLPFAPDMCASQDVRVRQLDGV
;
A
#
# COMPACT_ATOMS: atom_id res chain seq x y z
N PHE A 1 17.66 -8.00 34.96
CA PHE A 1 16.71 -7.33 35.89
C PHE A 1 17.43 -6.46 36.92
N CYS A 2 16.90 -5.26 37.18
CA CYS A 2 17.40 -4.35 38.21
C CYS A 2 16.57 -4.44 39.49
N GLU A 3 17.25 -4.41 40.64
CA GLU A 3 16.60 -4.21 41.94
C GLU A 3 16.44 -2.72 42.26
N ALA A 4 17.39 -1.89 41.84
CA ALA A 4 17.45 -0.47 42.17
C ALA A 4 17.85 0.39 40.95
N PRO A 5 16.90 1.12 40.34
CA PRO A 5 15.44 1.01 40.54
C PRO A 5 14.89 -0.29 39.95
N ARG A 6 13.70 -0.72 40.41
CA ARG A 6 13.08 -1.95 39.90
C ARG A 6 12.79 -1.84 38.41
N SER A 7 13.07 -2.91 37.67
CA SER A 7 12.58 -3.04 36.29
C SER A 7 11.05 -2.95 36.28
N ILE A 8 10.50 -1.96 35.56
CA ILE A 8 9.06 -1.79 35.33
C ILE A 8 8.64 -2.45 34.01
N ALA A 9 7.34 -2.54 33.77
CA ALA A 9 6.80 -3.17 32.57
C ALA A 9 7.27 -2.45 31.27
N PRO A 10 7.34 -3.15 30.12
CA PRO A 10 7.97 -2.66 28.88
C PRO A 10 7.45 -1.36 28.26
N HIS A 11 6.31 -0.82 28.73
CA HIS A 11 5.62 0.30 28.09
C HIS A 11 5.83 1.68 28.75
N GLU A 12 6.61 1.79 29.83
CA GLU A 12 6.68 3.04 30.61
C GLU A 12 7.94 3.90 30.38
N TRP A 13 8.84 3.51 29.48
CA TRP A 13 10.08 4.27 29.25
C TRP A 13 9.95 5.32 28.14
N PRO A 14 10.43 6.56 28.34
CA PRO A 14 10.48 7.58 27.30
C PRO A 14 11.50 7.23 26.20
N ASP A 15 11.30 7.68 24.96
CA ASP A 15 12.22 7.40 23.84
C ASP A 15 13.66 7.93 24.04
N ASP A 16 13.81 8.92 24.93
CA ASP A 16 15.10 9.52 25.28
C ASP A 16 15.85 8.67 26.32
N ILE A 17 16.83 7.90 25.84
CA ILE A 17 17.65 6.98 26.65
C ILE A 17 18.43 7.66 27.79
N THR A 18 18.68 8.98 27.69
CA THR A 18 19.38 9.71 28.75
C THR A 18 18.52 9.88 30.00
N LYS A 19 17.20 9.70 29.86
CA LYS A 19 16.22 9.74 30.95
C LYS A 19 15.95 8.37 31.54
N TRP A 20 16.56 7.32 31.01
CA TRP A 20 16.40 5.98 31.55
C TRP A 20 17.18 5.85 32.85
N PRO A 21 16.61 5.18 33.86
CA PRO A 21 17.29 5.03 35.12
C PRO A 21 18.49 4.10 35.00
N ILE A 22 19.57 4.49 35.67
CA ILE A 22 20.78 3.69 35.75
C ILE A 22 20.60 2.62 36.81
N CYS A 23 20.85 1.37 36.41
CA CYS A 23 20.81 0.23 37.30
C CYS A 23 21.99 0.27 38.28
N ARG A 24 21.70 0.45 39.57
CA ARG A 24 22.74 0.44 40.62
C ARG A 24 22.96 -0.93 41.24
N LYS A 25 21.95 -1.80 41.15
CA LYS A 25 21.98 -3.15 41.75
C LYS A 25 21.25 -4.16 40.86
N SER A 26 21.95 -5.22 40.47
CA SER A 26 21.41 -6.32 39.66
C SER A 26 21.03 -7.51 40.55
N VAL A 27 20.14 -8.37 40.05
CA VAL A 27 19.69 -9.60 40.74
C VAL A 27 20.77 -10.69 40.72
N ILE A 28 21.76 -10.58 39.82
CA ILE A 28 22.86 -11.55 39.67
C ILE A 28 24.05 -11.09 40.51
N ASP A 29 23.89 -11.08 41.83
CA ASP A 29 25.02 -10.93 42.75
C ASP A 29 25.80 -12.25 42.77
N GLY A 30 26.93 -12.30 42.04
CA GLY A 30 27.90 -13.40 42.19
C GLY A 30 29.03 -13.47 41.17
N SER A 31 28.76 -13.27 39.88
CA SER A 31 29.80 -13.31 38.85
C SER A 31 29.24 -12.94 37.48
N ALA A 32 30.01 -12.16 36.72
CA ALA A 32 29.80 -11.82 35.30
C ALA A 32 28.97 -10.56 34.99
N ALA A 33 29.49 -9.40 35.39
CA ALA A 33 29.25 -8.15 34.63
C ALA A 33 30.56 -7.45 34.19
N ALA A 34 31.72 -8.09 34.35
CA ALA A 34 33.00 -7.51 33.95
C ALA A 34 33.45 -7.90 32.53
N GLY A 35 32.73 -8.79 31.82
CA GLY A 35 33.25 -9.45 30.62
C GLY A 35 32.71 -9.01 29.26
N ARG A 36 31.57 -8.29 29.20
CA ARG A 36 30.96 -7.82 27.93
C ARG A 36 30.66 -6.32 27.90
N ALA A 37 31.13 -5.58 28.90
CA ALA A 37 30.89 -4.15 29.09
C ALA A 37 31.85 -3.24 28.29
N GLY A 38 32.33 -3.69 27.13
CA GLY A 38 33.24 -2.87 26.32
C GLY A 38 32.56 -1.71 25.60
N HIS A 39 31.23 -1.79 25.37
CA HIS A 39 30.50 -0.86 24.49
C HIS A 39 29.08 -0.52 24.96
N ALA A 40 28.64 -1.02 26.12
CA ALA A 40 27.29 -0.76 26.63
C ALA A 40 27.30 0.50 27.54
N ALA A 41 26.40 1.44 27.30
CA ALA A 41 26.24 2.63 28.14
C ALA A 41 25.85 2.25 29.58
N GLU A 42 26.22 3.07 30.58
CA GLU A 42 26.03 2.77 32.02
C GLU A 42 24.59 2.44 32.41
N HIS A 43 23.58 3.00 31.72
CA HIS A 43 22.17 2.68 31.93
C HIS A 43 21.76 1.27 31.43
N MET A 44 22.64 0.58 30.70
CA MET A 44 22.49 -0.81 30.23
C MET A 44 23.39 -1.78 31.02
N ALA A 45 23.87 -1.42 32.21
CA ALA A 45 24.67 -2.28 33.08
C ALA A 45 23.94 -3.53 33.61
N CYS A 46 22.65 -3.67 33.30
CA CYS A 46 21.85 -4.83 33.66
C CYS A 46 21.57 -5.72 32.46
N GLU A 47 21.28 -6.99 32.74
CA GLU A 47 20.76 -7.91 31.72
C GLU A 47 19.44 -7.35 31.17
N VAL A 48 19.50 -6.92 29.91
CA VAL A 48 18.37 -6.46 29.10
C VAL A 48 17.70 -7.71 28.53
N ILE A 49 16.43 -7.90 28.86
CA ILE A 49 15.63 -9.08 28.46
C ILE A 49 14.61 -8.71 27.38
N GLY A 50 14.25 -7.41 27.33
CA GLY A 50 13.38 -6.86 26.32
C GLY A 50 14.18 -6.45 25.10
N HIS A 51 13.89 -7.06 23.95
CA HIS A 51 14.47 -6.69 22.67
C HIS A 51 13.38 -6.38 21.65
N PRO A 52 13.69 -5.67 20.56
CA PRO A 52 12.77 -5.47 19.45
C PRO A 52 12.24 -6.80 18.91
N CYS A 53 10.92 -6.93 18.92
CA CYS A 53 10.18 -8.01 18.29
C CYS A 53 9.34 -7.43 17.16
N CYS A 54 9.59 -7.90 15.96
CA CYS A 54 8.85 -7.51 14.77
C CYS A 54 7.64 -8.43 14.61
N ILE A 55 6.45 -7.85 14.67
CA ILE A 55 5.18 -8.59 14.70
C ILE A 55 4.23 -8.13 13.59
N GLY A 56 3.45 -9.08 13.08
CA GLY A 56 2.37 -8.83 12.13
C GLY A 56 2.84 -8.34 10.76
N VAL A 57 1.90 -8.29 9.81
CA VAL A 57 2.15 -7.92 8.40
C VAL A 57 2.49 -6.45 8.19
N HIS A 58 2.24 -5.60 9.18
CA HIS A 58 2.56 -4.17 9.15
C HIS A 58 4.01 -3.87 9.58
N GLY A 59 4.78 -4.90 9.98
CA GLY A 59 6.13 -4.70 10.49
C GLY A 59 6.12 -3.86 11.77
N GLN A 60 5.16 -4.08 12.67
CA GLN A 60 5.11 -3.36 13.93
C GLN A 60 6.27 -3.82 14.81
N CYS A 61 6.98 -2.86 15.40
CA CYS A 61 8.02 -3.15 16.37
C CYS A 61 7.50 -2.94 17.78
N VAL A 62 7.67 -3.95 18.64
CA VAL A 62 7.40 -3.87 20.07
C VAL A 62 8.61 -4.40 20.82
N ILE A 63 9.06 -3.69 21.85
CA ILE A 63 10.13 -4.19 22.73
C ILE A 63 9.49 -5.15 23.74
N THR A 64 9.83 -6.43 23.66
CA THR A 64 9.23 -7.48 24.49
C THR A 64 10.22 -8.60 24.78
N THR A 65 9.82 -9.58 25.60
CA THR A 65 10.65 -10.75 25.91
C THR A 65 10.64 -11.77 24.78
N ARG A 66 11.68 -12.61 24.69
CA ARG A 66 11.76 -13.71 23.71
C ARG A 66 10.52 -14.61 23.75
N GLU A 67 10.10 -15.01 24.95
CA GLU A 67 8.92 -15.86 25.16
C GLU A 67 7.64 -15.25 24.59
N HIS A 68 7.43 -13.94 24.81
CA HIS A 68 6.26 -13.25 24.26
C HIS A 68 6.36 -13.13 22.74
N CYS A 69 7.55 -12.83 22.20
CA CYS A 69 7.77 -12.74 20.76
C CYS A 69 7.50 -14.08 20.05
N ASP A 70 7.99 -15.19 20.62
CA ASP A 70 7.76 -16.54 20.10
C ASP A 70 6.26 -16.91 20.19
N PHE A 71 5.58 -16.51 21.27
CA PHE A 71 4.13 -16.72 21.43
C PHE A 71 3.31 -16.03 20.34
N VAL A 72 3.64 -14.78 19.98
CA VAL A 72 2.98 -14.03 18.91
C VAL A 72 3.53 -14.34 17.51
N LYS A 73 4.45 -15.31 17.39
CA LYS A 73 5.13 -15.70 16.14
C LYS A 73 5.84 -14.51 15.46
N GLY A 74 6.42 -13.63 16.26
CA GLY A 74 7.24 -12.51 15.78
C GLY A 74 8.68 -12.91 15.49
N TYR A 75 9.44 -11.99 14.91
CA TYR A 75 10.88 -12.12 14.72
C TYR A 75 11.61 -11.34 15.82
N PHE A 76 12.42 -12.04 16.62
CA PHE A 76 13.13 -11.47 17.77
C PHE A 76 14.57 -11.10 17.43
N HIS A 77 14.94 -9.83 17.62
CA HIS A 77 16.28 -9.33 17.34
C HIS A 77 17.15 -9.27 18.60
N GLU A 78 17.97 -10.29 18.85
CA GLU A 78 18.88 -10.30 20.01
C GLU A 78 19.97 -9.23 19.92
N GLU A 79 20.35 -8.85 18.70
CA GLU A 79 21.44 -7.92 18.40
C GLU A 79 21.04 -6.45 18.53
N ALA A 80 19.74 -6.15 18.64
CA ALA A 80 19.21 -4.80 18.72
C ALA A 80 18.55 -4.52 20.08
N SER A 81 18.60 -3.27 20.52
CA SER A 81 17.99 -2.82 21.78
C SER A 81 16.81 -1.86 21.55
N LEU A 82 16.72 -1.27 20.35
CA LEU A 82 15.73 -0.26 20.00
C LEU A 82 15.04 -0.60 18.68
N CYS A 83 13.74 -0.29 18.59
CA CYS A 83 12.97 -0.44 17.36
C CYS A 83 13.53 0.39 16.20
N SER A 84 14.23 1.48 16.47
CA SER A 84 14.91 2.30 15.46
C SER A 84 16.14 1.64 14.83
N GLN A 85 16.64 0.55 15.42
CA GLN A 85 17.82 -0.19 14.93
C GLN A 85 17.45 -1.33 13.98
N VAL A 86 16.19 -1.77 14.03
CA VAL A 86 15.66 -2.89 13.22
C VAL A 86 14.73 -2.35 12.15
N SER A 87 14.53 -3.14 11.10
CA SER A 87 13.62 -2.81 10.01
C SER A 87 12.61 -3.92 9.89
N CYS A 88 11.61 -3.91 10.76
CA CYS A 88 10.59 -4.96 10.83
C CYS A 88 9.87 -5.22 9.50
N LEU A 89 9.74 -4.20 8.64
CA LEU A 89 9.16 -4.37 7.30
C LEU A 89 10.07 -5.20 6.37
N ASP A 90 11.38 -5.15 6.57
CA ASP A 90 12.35 -5.99 5.85
C ASP A 90 12.28 -7.44 6.36
N ASP A 91 12.14 -7.64 7.67
CA ASP A 91 12.06 -8.98 8.25
C ASP A 91 10.74 -9.69 7.92
N VAL A 92 9.63 -8.95 7.82
CA VAL A 92 8.30 -9.50 7.53
C VAL A 92 7.98 -9.51 6.02
N CYS A 93 8.41 -8.49 5.27
CA CYS A 93 8.03 -8.27 3.87
C CYS A 93 9.23 -8.07 2.92
N GLY A 94 10.44 -8.41 3.34
CA GLY A 94 11.67 -8.33 2.54
C GLY A 94 11.66 -9.31 1.38
N MET A 95 11.65 -8.79 0.14
CA MET A 95 11.97 -9.58 -1.06
C MET A 95 13.43 -9.41 -1.46
N LEU A 96 13.88 -8.16 -1.50
CA LEU A 96 15.27 -7.78 -1.79
C LEU A 96 15.70 -6.77 -0.72
N PRO A 97 16.96 -6.80 -0.27
CA PRO A 97 17.44 -5.86 0.74
C PRO A 97 17.45 -4.43 0.20
N PHE A 98 17.24 -3.45 1.07
CA PHE A 98 17.43 -2.04 0.73
C PHE A 98 18.91 -1.76 0.44
N MET A 99 19.22 -1.19 -0.73
CA MET A 99 20.59 -0.78 -1.06
C MET A 99 20.97 0.49 -0.27
N ARG A 100 20.00 1.35 0.03
CA ARG A 100 20.18 2.55 0.87
C ARG A 100 19.06 2.64 1.92
N ARG A 101 19.37 2.28 3.18
CA ARG A 101 18.41 2.26 4.32
C ARG A 101 17.58 3.53 4.54
N ARG A 102 18.00 4.70 4.06
CA ARG A 102 17.29 5.99 4.21
C ARG A 102 16.59 6.49 2.96
N ARG A 103 16.55 5.71 1.88
CA ARG A 103 15.89 6.09 0.62
C ARG A 103 15.04 4.94 0.11
N PRO A 104 13.79 5.18 -0.33
CA PRO A 104 12.97 4.13 -0.90
C PRO A 104 13.51 3.77 -2.30
N ASP A 105 14.19 2.63 -2.42
CA ASP A 105 14.82 2.15 -3.66
C ASP A 105 14.13 0.90 -4.25
N GLN A 106 13.02 0.48 -3.67
CA GLN A 106 12.29 -0.74 -4.02
C GLN A 106 11.09 -0.49 -4.94
N LEU A 107 11.26 0.34 -5.98
CA LEU A 107 10.18 0.67 -6.94
C LEU A 107 9.62 -0.55 -7.69
N TYR A 108 10.38 -1.65 -7.76
CA TYR A 108 9.90 -2.91 -8.31
C TYR A 108 8.65 -3.42 -7.59
N ARG A 109 8.44 -3.05 -6.32
CA ARG A 109 7.26 -3.43 -5.53
C ARG A 109 5.96 -2.87 -6.11
N ALA A 110 6.00 -1.70 -6.74
CA ALA A 110 4.83 -1.13 -7.41
C ALA A 110 4.33 -2.03 -8.55
N TRP A 111 5.26 -2.73 -9.21
CA TRP A 111 4.95 -3.68 -10.28
C TRP A 111 4.63 -5.08 -9.75
N THR A 112 5.45 -5.62 -8.85
CA THR A 112 5.32 -7.03 -8.41
C THR A 112 4.07 -7.25 -7.56
N SER A 113 3.60 -6.23 -6.84
CA SER A 113 2.37 -6.27 -6.05
C SER A 113 1.13 -6.66 -6.88
N LEU A 114 1.11 -6.36 -8.18
CA LEU A 114 0.02 -6.75 -9.09
C LEU A 114 -0.17 -8.27 -9.19
N PHE A 115 0.86 -9.05 -8.89
CA PHE A 115 0.85 -10.52 -9.00
C PHE A 115 0.67 -11.21 -7.65
N VAL A 116 0.81 -10.47 -6.54
CA VAL A 116 0.65 -10.98 -5.18
C VAL A 116 -0.82 -10.92 -4.80
N HIS A 117 -1.32 -11.93 -4.07
CA HIS A 117 -2.71 -11.97 -3.64
C HIS A 117 -2.78 -12.38 -2.16
N ALA A 118 -3.73 -11.79 -1.42
CA ALA A 118 -3.93 -12.06 0.00
C ALA A 118 -4.30 -13.53 0.34
N GLY A 119 -4.76 -14.31 -0.65
CA GLY A 119 -5.11 -15.72 -0.45
C GLY A 119 -5.75 -16.35 -1.69
N LEU A 120 -6.09 -17.64 -1.57
CA LEU A 120 -6.58 -18.44 -2.70
C LEU A 120 -7.93 -17.94 -3.28
N LEU A 121 -8.85 -17.52 -2.41
CA LEU A 121 -10.15 -16.97 -2.85
C LEU A 121 -9.98 -15.64 -3.61
N HIS A 122 -9.10 -14.77 -3.11
CA HIS A 122 -8.79 -13.50 -3.77
C HIS A 122 -8.15 -13.72 -5.15
N LEU A 123 -7.22 -14.68 -5.25
CA LEU A 123 -6.62 -15.08 -6.53
C LEU A 123 -7.67 -15.64 -7.49
N ALA A 124 -8.53 -16.55 -7.04
CA ALA A 124 -9.58 -17.14 -7.88
C ALA A 124 -10.57 -16.09 -8.41
N ALA A 125 -11.01 -15.16 -7.57
CA ALA A 125 -11.88 -14.06 -7.96
C ALA A 125 -11.19 -13.13 -8.99
N THR A 126 -9.92 -12.81 -8.76
CA THR A 126 -9.12 -11.98 -9.68
C THR A 126 -8.99 -12.64 -11.05
N LEU A 127 -8.62 -13.92 -11.09
CA LEU A 127 -8.49 -14.66 -12.35
C LEU A 127 -9.82 -14.78 -13.09
N ALA A 128 -10.94 -14.95 -12.37
CA ALA A 128 -12.27 -14.98 -12.96
C ALA A 128 -12.63 -13.62 -13.61
N LEU A 129 -12.39 -12.51 -12.92
CA LEU A 129 -12.62 -11.16 -13.45
C LEU A 129 -11.74 -10.88 -14.67
N GLN A 130 -10.45 -11.20 -14.58
CA GLN A 130 -9.54 -11.09 -15.72
C GLN A 130 -10.02 -11.92 -16.90
N TRP A 131 -10.38 -13.18 -16.69
CA TRP A 131 -10.85 -14.05 -17.77
C TRP A 131 -12.14 -13.55 -18.43
N LEU A 132 -13.08 -13.00 -17.65
CA LEU A 132 -14.34 -12.49 -18.17
C LEU A 132 -14.17 -11.21 -19.01
N PHE A 133 -13.37 -10.26 -18.56
CA PHE A 133 -13.26 -8.95 -19.21
C PHE A 133 -12.05 -8.85 -20.16
N MET A 134 -10.88 -9.33 -19.72
CA MET A 134 -9.63 -9.17 -20.45
C MET A 134 -9.58 -10.04 -21.71
N ARG A 135 -10.20 -11.22 -21.70
CA ARG A 135 -10.23 -12.14 -22.86
C ARG A 135 -10.82 -11.49 -24.10
N ASP A 136 -11.96 -10.81 -23.95
CA ASP A 136 -12.66 -10.23 -25.09
C ASP A 136 -11.96 -8.94 -25.54
N LEU A 137 -11.49 -8.12 -24.58
CA LEU A 137 -10.64 -6.95 -24.86
C LEU A 137 -9.35 -7.33 -25.63
N GLU A 138 -8.70 -8.41 -25.23
CA GLU A 138 -7.46 -8.89 -25.85
C GLU A 138 -7.69 -9.37 -27.28
N LYS A 139 -8.78 -10.08 -27.54
CA LYS A 139 -9.16 -10.50 -28.89
C LYS A 139 -9.41 -9.31 -29.82
N MET A 140 -9.99 -8.23 -29.30
CA MET A 140 -10.35 -7.05 -30.09
C MET A 140 -9.19 -6.08 -30.30
N ALA A 141 -8.44 -5.76 -29.24
CA ALA A 141 -7.39 -4.75 -29.27
C ALA A 141 -5.98 -5.33 -29.45
N GLY A 142 -5.80 -6.61 -29.12
CA GLY A 142 -4.51 -7.31 -29.14
C GLY A 142 -3.81 -7.33 -27.77
N PRO A 143 -2.95 -8.35 -27.53
CA PRO A 143 -2.32 -8.63 -26.24
C PRO A 143 -1.48 -7.47 -25.71
N VAL A 144 -0.62 -6.90 -26.55
CA VAL A 144 0.36 -5.89 -26.13
C VAL A 144 -0.33 -4.62 -25.61
N ARG A 145 -1.42 -4.20 -26.25
CA ARG A 145 -2.16 -2.99 -25.86
C ARG A 145 -2.88 -3.19 -24.53
N ILE A 146 -3.58 -4.31 -24.39
CA ILE A 146 -4.31 -4.62 -23.16
C ILE A 146 -3.34 -4.86 -21.99
N ALA A 147 -2.22 -5.54 -22.22
CA ALA A 147 -1.15 -5.69 -21.23
C ALA A 147 -0.60 -4.32 -20.79
N SER A 148 -0.36 -3.41 -21.72
CA SER A 148 0.13 -2.05 -21.40
C SER A 148 -0.88 -1.26 -20.56
N ILE A 149 -2.17 -1.33 -20.90
CA ILE A 149 -3.25 -0.68 -20.14
C ILE A 149 -3.35 -1.30 -18.73
N TYR A 150 -3.39 -2.62 -18.65
CA TYR A 150 -3.52 -3.36 -17.39
C TYR A 150 -2.35 -3.10 -16.43
N LEU A 151 -1.12 -3.26 -16.92
CA LEU A 151 0.08 -3.08 -16.10
C LEU A 151 0.29 -1.60 -15.74
N GLY A 152 0.09 -0.70 -16.70
CA GLY A 152 0.26 0.73 -16.49
C GLY A 152 -0.74 1.30 -15.47
N SER A 153 -2.02 0.95 -15.58
CA SER A 153 -3.04 1.38 -14.62
C SER A 153 -2.80 0.81 -13.22
N GLY A 154 -2.37 -0.44 -13.12
CA GLY A 154 -1.98 -1.05 -11.86
C GLY A 154 -0.84 -0.32 -11.16
N VAL A 155 0.27 -0.08 -11.89
CA VAL A 155 1.43 0.64 -11.33
C VAL A 155 1.07 2.06 -10.89
N ALA A 156 0.31 2.80 -11.70
CA ALA A 156 -0.12 4.15 -11.34
C ALA A 156 -1.05 4.15 -10.11
N GLY A 157 -1.97 3.19 -10.02
CA GLY A 157 -2.83 2.99 -8.85
C GLY A 157 -2.01 2.68 -7.59
N ASN A 158 -1.10 1.70 -7.66
CA ASN A 158 -0.27 1.30 -6.53
C ASN A 158 0.66 2.44 -6.07
N MET A 159 1.16 3.26 -7.00
CA MET A 159 1.95 4.44 -6.66
C MET A 159 1.12 5.46 -5.89
N ALA A 160 -0.13 5.71 -6.31
CA ALA A 160 -1.04 6.61 -5.60
C ALA A 160 -1.41 6.06 -4.21
N SER A 161 -1.76 4.78 -4.10
CA SER A 161 -2.00 4.11 -2.82
C SER A 161 -0.81 4.28 -1.87
N SER A 162 0.41 3.97 -2.34
CA SER A 162 1.62 4.08 -1.51
C SER A 162 1.94 5.50 -1.03
N LEU A 163 1.38 6.52 -1.68
CA LEU A 163 1.55 7.92 -1.33
C LEU A 163 0.49 8.41 -0.34
N PHE A 164 -0.78 8.06 -0.58
CA PHE A 164 -1.90 8.55 0.22
C PHE A 164 -2.21 7.65 1.42
N GLU A 165 -1.77 6.40 1.39
CA GLU A 165 -1.98 5.40 2.43
C GLU A 165 -0.70 4.54 2.65
N PRO A 166 0.41 5.17 3.10
CA PRO A 166 1.73 4.52 3.12
C PRO A 166 1.87 3.37 4.13
N TYR A 167 0.99 3.27 5.11
CA TYR A 167 1.08 2.30 6.20
C TYR A 167 0.17 1.07 6.01
N ARG A 168 -0.56 0.98 4.89
CA ARG A 168 -1.43 -0.16 4.59
C ARG A 168 -0.84 -1.02 3.48
N ALA A 169 -0.79 -2.31 3.76
CA ALA A 169 -0.40 -3.30 2.76
C ALA A 169 -1.57 -3.56 1.81
N GLU A 170 -1.37 -3.25 0.53
CA GLU A 170 -2.25 -3.65 -0.56
C GLU A 170 -1.58 -4.71 -1.42
N VAL A 171 -2.37 -5.66 -1.93
CA VAL A 171 -1.92 -6.71 -2.84
C VAL A 171 -2.93 -6.94 -3.94
N GLY A 172 -2.43 -7.26 -5.12
CA GLY A 172 -3.24 -7.67 -6.27
C GLY A 172 -3.46 -6.54 -7.26
N PRO A 173 -4.12 -6.85 -8.38
CA PRO A 173 -4.22 -5.95 -9.51
C PRO A 173 -5.52 -5.13 -9.49
N ALA A 174 -6.00 -4.74 -8.30
CA ALA A 174 -7.28 -4.04 -8.16
C ALA A 174 -7.30 -2.74 -8.98
N GLY A 175 -6.23 -1.93 -8.92
CA GLY A 175 -6.05 -0.74 -9.78
C GLY A 175 -6.09 -1.08 -11.28
N SER A 176 -5.51 -2.21 -11.69
CA SER A 176 -5.56 -2.68 -13.08
C SER A 176 -6.97 -3.06 -13.53
N HIS A 177 -7.79 -3.66 -12.66
CA HIS A 177 -9.17 -3.98 -12.96
C HIS A 177 -10.02 -2.72 -13.18
N PHE A 178 -9.81 -1.67 -12.38
CA PHE A 178 -10.44 -0.38 -12.61
C PHE A 178 -9.93 0.28 -13.92
N GLY A 179 -8.67 0.06 -14.28
CA GLY A 179 -8.15 0.43 -15.60
C GLY A 179 -8.85 -0.31 -16.75
N LEU A 180 -9.14 -1.61 -16.60
CA LEU A 180 -9.93 -2.37 -17.58
C LEU A 180 -11.39 -1.89 -17.64
N LEU A 181 -11.98 -1.50 -16.51
CA LEU A 181 -13.32 -0.91 -16.48
C LEU A 181 -13.36 0.42 -17.26
N ALA A 182 -12.34 1.26 -17.08
CA ALA A 182 -12.17 2.47 -17.88
C ALA A 182 -11.99 2.12 -19.38
N CYS A 183 -11.23 1.08 -19.69
CA CYS A 183 -11.03 0.59 -21.06
C CYS A 183 -12.34 0.21 -21.73
N LEU A 184 -13.24 -0.50 -21.05
CA LEU A 184 -14.57 -0.84 -21.55
C LEU A 184 -15.44 0.39 -21.80
N ILE A 185 -15.34 1.42 -20.95
CA ILE A 185 -16.04 2.69 -21.15
C ILE A 185 -15.55 3.39 -22.43
N VAL A 186 -14.22 3.49 -22.60
CA VAL A 186 -13.61 4.07 -23.81
C VAL A 186 -14.03 3.29 -25.07
N GLU A 187 -14.09 1.97 -24.97
CA GLU A 187 -14.56 1.12 -26.07
C GLU A 187 -16.01 1.42 -26.45
N VAL A 188 -16.92 1.53 -25.49
CA VAL A 188 -18.33 1.90 -25.74
C VAL A 188 -18.43 3.28 -26.38
N ILE A 189 -17.60 4.25 -25.97
CA ILE A 189 -17.55 5.58 -26.58
C ILE A 189 -17.03 5.52 -28.01
N GLY A 190 -15.97 4.74 -28.27
CA GLY A 190 -15.41 4.56 -29.62
C GLY A 190 -16.33 3.79 -30.57
N ALA A 191 -17.08 2.82 -30.06
CA ALA A 191 -18.00 1.97 -30.81
C ALA A 191 -19.44 2.51 -30.82
N TRP A 192 -19.67 3.73 -30.34
CA TRP A 192 -21.01 4.32 -30.18
C TRP A 192 -21.93 4.18 -31.40
N PRO A 193 -21.45 4.41 -32.64
CA PRO A 193 -22.30 4.27 -33.83
C PRO A 193 -22.69 2.83 -34.18
N LEU A 194 -21.93 1.82 -33.72
CA LEU A 194 -22.19 0.40 -34.03
C LEU A 194 -23.15 -0.23 -33.01
N LEU A 195 -23.23 0.33 -31.81
CA LEU A 195 -24.02 -0.23 -30.74
C LEU A 195 -25.51 0.07 -30.95
N ARG A 196 -26.37 -0.94 -30.74
CA ARG A 196 -27.83 -0.78 -30.81
C ARG A 196 -28.37 0.13 -29.71
N HIS A 197 -27.78 0.06 -28.51
CA HIS A 197 -28.19 0.82 -27.33
C HIS A 197 -26.99 1.38 -26.54
N PRO A 198 -26.18 2.29 -27.12
CA PRO A 198 -24.92 2.76 -26.52
C PRO A 198 -25.13 3.47 -25.19
N ARG A 199 -26.20 4.26 -25.05
CA ARG A 199 -26.53 4.95 -23.80
C ARG A 199 -26.78 3.98 -22.64
N ARG A 200 -27.50 2.87 -22.90
CA ARG A 200 -27.77 1.85 -21.87
C ARG A 200 -26.48 1.11 -21.48
N ALA A 201 -25.62 0.80 -22.45
CA ALA A 201 -24.33 0.18 -22.19
C ALA A 201 -23.43 1.09 -21.34
N LEU A 202 -23.33 2.39 -21.70
CA LEU A 202 -22.56 3.36 -20.95
C LEU A 202 -23.11 3.54 -19.52
N LEU A 203 -24.42 3.74 -19.37
CA LEU A 203 -25.05 3.89 -18.05
C LEU A 203 -24.84 2.65 -17.16
N LYS A 204 -24.86 1.45 -17.74
CA LYS A 204 -24.55 0.22 -17.01
C LYS A 204 -23.10 0.23 -16.49
N LEU A 205 -22.13 0.56 -17.33
CA LEU A 205 -20.71 0.61 -16.92
C LEU A 205 -20.45 1.71 -15.89
N ILE A 206 -21.04 2.89 -16.06
CA ILE A 206 -20.95 3.98 -15.08
C ILE A 206 -21.60 3.58 -13.75
N GLY A 207 -22.78 2.93 -13.79
CA GLY A 207 -23.44 2.43 -12.59
C GLY A 207 -22.60 1.38 -11.85
N ILE A 208 -21.94 0.48 -12.59
CA ILE A 208 -20.97 -0.48 -12.03
C ILE A 208 -19.78 0.27 -11.40
N ALA A 209 -19.19 1.25 -12.09
CA ALA A 209 -18.06 2.01 -11.58
C ALA A 209 -18.42 2.73 -10.26
N ILE A 210 -19.56 3.43 -10.23
CA ILE A 210 -20.06 4.10 -9.01
C ILE A 210 -20.27 3.09 -7.89
N ALA A 211 -20.92 1.96 -8.16
CA ALA A 211 -21.14 0.93 -7.15
C ALA A 211 -19.82 0.37 -6.60
N LEU A 212 -18.82 0.14 -7.44
CA LEU A 212 -17.51 -0.34 -7.01
C LEU A 212 -16.73 0.71 -6.19
N PHE A 213 -16.80 1.99 -6.55
CA PHE A 213 -16.21 3.06 -5.74
C PHE A 213 -16.90 3.23 -4.38
N LEU A 214 -18.23 3.08 -4.33
CA LEU A 214 -18.98 3.08 -3.07
C LEU A 214 -18.63 1.87 -2.21
N LEU A 215 -18.53 0.68 -2.82
CA LEU A 215 -18.04 -0.51 -2.13
C LEU A 215 -16.61 -0.34 -1.65
N GLY A 216 -15.78 0.40 -2.37
CA GLY A 216 -14.40 0.66 -1.96
C GLY A 216 -14.25 1.56 -0.73
N LEU A 217 -15.35 2.12 -0.20
CA LEU A 217 -15.39 2.76 1.12
C LEU A 217 -15.46 1.74 2.28
N LEU A 218 -15.52 0.44 1.96
CA LEU A 218 -15.46 -0.63 2.95
C LEU A 218 -14.01 -0.90 3.40
N PRO A 219 -13.83 -1.49 4.60
CA PRO A 219 -12.51 -1.80 5.11
C PRO A 219 -11.72 -2.71 4.16
N TRP A 220 -10.40 -2.53 4.14
CA TRP A 220 -9.44 -3.32 3.36
C TRP A 220 -9.48 -3.12 1.85
N ILE A 221 -10.34 -2.24 1.35
CA ILE A 221 -10.35 -1.85 -0.07
C ILE A 221 -9.61 -0.52 -0.23
N ASP A 222 -8.84 -0.34 -1.30
CA ASP A 222 -8.07 0.87 -1.57
C ASP A 222 -8.71 1.69 -2.70
N ASN A 223 -9.36 2.79 -2.33
CA ASN A 223 -9.99 3.68 -3.29
C ASN A 223 -9.00 4.59 -4.03
N PHE A 224 -7.82 4.88 -3.47
CA PHE A 224 -6.79 5.64 -4.19
C PHE A 224 -6.24 4.82 -5.35
N ALA A 225 -5.92 3.54 -5.12
CA ALA A 225 -5.50 2.64 -6.18
C ALA A 225 -6.57 2.51 -7.28
N HIS A 226 -7.84 2.37 -6.89
CA HIS A 226 -8.95 2.27 -7.83
C HIS A 226 -9.12 3.53 -8.68
N VAL A 227 -9.12 4.71 -8.07
CA VAL A 227 -9.36 5.98 -8.78
C VAL A 227 -8.22 6.33 -9.72
N PHE A 228 -6.97 6.27 -9.23
CA PHE A 228 -5.82 6.57 -10.06
C PHE A 228 -5.59 5.49 -11.14
N GLY A 229 -5.88 4.22 -10.84
CA GLY A 229 -5.90 3.15 -11.83
C GLY A 229 -6.96 3.37 -12.91
N PHE A 230 -8.18 3.80 -12.54
CA PHE A 230 -9.23 4.15 -13.48
C PHE A 230 -8.84 5.33 -14.37
N ILE A 231 -8.35 6.44 -13.80
CA ILE A 231 -7.95 7.64 -14.56
C ILE A 231 -6.80 7.31 -15.51
N PHE A 232 -5.75 6.63 -15.02
CA PHE A 232 -4.61 6.25 -15.84
C PHE A 232 -5.01 5.28 -16.95
N GLY A 233 -5.85 4.29 -16.62
CA GLY A 233 -6.40 3.35 -17.58
C GLY A 233 -7.22 4.04 -18.66
N PHE A 234 -8.08 5.01 -18.29
CA PHE A 234 -8.86 5.81 -19.23
C PHE A 234 -7.96 6.57 -20.22
N LEU A 235 -6.90 7.21 -19.73
CA LEU A 235 -5.92 7.92 -20.57
C LEU A 235 -5.19 6.96 -21.52
N LEU A 236 -4.72 5.81 -21.01
CA LEU A 236 -4.05 4.81 -21.84
C LEU A 236 -4.98 4.16 -22.86
N SER A 237 -6.23 3.88 -22.50
CA SER A 237 -7.22 3.30 -23.41
C SER A 237 -7.52 4.24 -24.58
N TYR A 238 -7.69 5.55 -24.34
CA TYR A 238 -7.82 6.52 -25.43
C TYR A 238 -6.55 6.63 -26.29
N ALA A 239 -5.37 6.47 -25.71
CA ALA A 239 -4.14 6.53 -26.48
C ALA A 239 -3.90 5.28 -27.33
N LEU A 240 -4.21 4.09 -26.79
CA LEU A 240 -3.73 2.81 -27.33
C LEU A 240 -4.80 2.04 -28.11
N LEU A 241 -6.09 2.17 -27.79
CA LEU A 241 -7.12 1.35 -28.43
C LEU A 241 -7.30 1.70 -29.92
N PRO A 242 -7.57 0.70 -30.78
CA PRO A 242 -7.89 0.93 -32.17
C PRO A 242 -9.27 1.59 -32.30
N PHE A 243 -9.31 2.83 -32.78
CA PHE A 243 -10.56 3.53 -33.05
C PHE A 243 -11.23 3.05 -34.34
N ILE A 244 -12.53 2.75 -34.28
CA ILE A 244 -13.37 2.48 -35.45
C ILE A 244 -13.87 3.84 -35.98
N THR A 245 -13.54 4.17 -37.24
CA THR A 245 -13.84 5.49 -37.82
C THR A 245 -14.80 5.37 -39.01
N PHE A 246 -15.91 6.11 -38.98
CA PHE A 246 -16.83 6.26 -40.11
C PHE A 246 -16.78 7.72 -40.60
N GLY A 247 -16.19 7.99 -41.77
CA GLY A 247 -16.20 9.31 -42.43
C GLY A 247 -14.83 9.91 -42.79
N THR A 248 -14.83 11.14 -43.34
CA THR A 248 -13.63 11.94 -43.66
C THR A 248 -12.94 12.38 -42.38
N TYR A 249 -12.07 11.48 -41.93
CA TYR A 249 -11.42 11.53 -40.64
C TYR A 249 -10.40 12.67 -40.53
N GLU A 250 -10.55 13.56 -39.56
CA GLU A 250 -9.48 14.49 -39.17
C GLU A 250 -8.38 13.71 -38.40
N ARG A 251 -7.54 12.97 -39.14
CA ARG A 251 -6.35 12.25 -38.63
C ARG A 251 -5.53 13.11 -37.66
N ARG A 252 -5.46 14.42 -37.90
CA ARG A 252 -4.80 15.40 -37.04
C ARG A 252 -5.40 15.47 -35.64
N ARG A 253 -6.74 15.55 -35.50
CA ARG A 253 -7.40 15.56 -34.18
C ARG A 253 -7.12 14.30 -33.39
N LYS A 254 -7.09 13.13 -34.05
CA LYS A 254 -6.73 11.87 -33.40
C LYS A 254 -5.31 11.89 -32.86
N ILE A 255 -4.36 12.28 -33.71
CA ILE A 255 -2.94 12.35 -33.31
C ILE A 255 -2.79 13.29 -32.12
N VAL A 256 -3.45 14.46 -32.16
CA VAL A 256 -3.47 15.40 -31.04
C VAL A 256 -4.06 14.77 -29.77
N LEU A 257 -5.19 14.06 -29.86
CA LEU A 257 -5.81 13.39 -28.72
C LEU A 257 -4.90 12.30 -28.12
N VAL A 258 -4.29 11.46 -28.96
CA VAL A 258 -3.37 10.40 -28.53
C VAL A 258 -2.18 11.01 -27.79
N TRP A 259 -1.54 12.04 -28.35
CA TRP A 259 -0.42 12.72 -27.69
C TRP A 259 -0.85 13.42 -26.41
N MET A 260 -2.01 14.08 -26.38
CA MET A 260 -2.56 14.68 -25.17
C MET A 260 -2.75 13.64 -24.07
N CYS A 261 -3.33 12.49 -24.38
CA CYS A 261 -3.53 11.40 -23.41
C CYS A 261 -2.21 10.80 -22.94
N LEU A 262 -1.25 10.55 -23.84
CA LEU A 262 0.06 10.02 -23.47
C LEU A 262 0.87 10.99 -22.61
N VAL A 263 0.87 12.28 -22.95
CA VAL A 263 1.54 13.32 -22.16
C VAL A 263 0.88 13.45 -20.78
N SER A 264 -0.46 13.41 -20.72
CA SER A 264 -1.18 13.47 -19.44
C SER A 264 -0.91 12.24 -18.56
N ALA A 265 -0.87 11.05 -19.15
CA ALA A 265 -0.53 9.82 -18.43
C ALA A 265 0.91 9.88 -17.91
N ALA A 266 1.87 10.26 -18.77
CA ALA A 266 3.27 10.42 -18.36
C ALA A 266 3.42 11.47 -17.26
N ALA A 267 2.78 12.63 -17.39
CA ALA A 267 2.79 13.68 -16.38
C ALA A 267 2.22 13.19 -15.04
N MET A 268 1.12 12.43 -15.07
CA MET A 268 0.54 11.86 -13.85
C MET A 268 1.48 10.87 -13.18
N LEU A 269 2.06 9.92 -13.94
CA LEU A 269 2.99 8.93 -13.38
C LEU A 269 4.27 9.59 -12.84
N CYS A 270 4.86 10.52 -13.60
CA CYS A 270 6.03 11.27 -13.15
C CYS A 270 5.72 12.13 -11.93
N GLY A 271 4.53 12.74 -11.87
CA GLY A 271 4.06 13.50 -10.71
C GLY A 271 3.93 12.64 -9.47
N LEU A 272 3.31 11.46 -9.59
CA LEU A 272 3.18 10.51 -8.48
C LEU A 272 4.55 10.03 -7.97
N ILE A 273 5.47 9.67 -8.88
CA ILE A 273 6.83 9.26 -8.52
C ILE A 273 7.60 10.41 -7.86
N ALA A 274 7.53 11.62 -8.42
CA ALA A 274 8.20 12.79 -7.85
C ALA A 274 7.66 13.11 -6.45
N LEU A 275 6.35 13.04 -6.27
CA LEU A 275 5.69 13.30 -4.99
C LEU A 275 6.06 12.26 -3.93
N PHE A 276 6.13 10.98 -4.32
CA PHE A 276 6.59 9.88 -3.46
C PHE A 276 8.01 10.12 -2.91
N TYR A 277 8.92 10.67 -3.73
CA TYR A 277 10.28 10.99 -3.29
C TYR A 277 10.43 12.34 -2.57
N ALA A 278 9.56 13.32 -2.87
CA ALA A 278 9.66 14.68 -2.34
C ALA A 278 8.89 14.87 -1.02
N ALA A 279 7.79 14.13 -0.81
CA ALA A 279 6.93 14.23 0.36
C ALA A 279 6.55 12.82 0.88
N PRO A 280 7.51 12.05 1.44
CA PRO A 280 7.31 10.65 1.79
C PRO A 280 6.35 10.38 2.97
N ALA A 281 5.79 11.42 3.60
CA ALA A 281 4.85 11.30 4.72
C ALA A 281 3.83 12.44 4.68
N TYR A 282 2.97 12.46 3.66
CA TYR A 282 1.82 13.36 3.66
C TYR A 282 0.78 12.79 4.64
N GLU A 283 0.85 13.20 5.91
CA GLU A 283 -0.16 12.85 6.92
C GLU A 283 -1.49 13.54 6.60
N CYS A 284 -2.29 12.89 5.78
CA CYS A 284 -3.61 13.35 5.40
C CYS A 284 -4.67 12.61 6.21
N THR A 285 -5.03 13.17 7.36
CA THR A 285 -6.11 12.65 8.20
C THR A 285 -7.44 12.54 7.46
N ALA A 286 -7.70 13.45 6.51
CA ALA A 286 -8.89 13.40 5.65
C ALA A 286 -8.85 12.29 4.59
N CYS A 287 -7.66 11.83 4.18
CA CYS A 287 -7.50 10.86 3.10
C CYS A 287 -7.93 9.45 3.54
N ALA A 288 -7.77 9.12 4.82
CA ALA A 288 -8.23 7.85 5.36
C ALA A 288 -9.75 7.66 5.18
N TYR A 289 -10.54 8.74 5.25
CA TYR A 289 -11.99 8.70 5.00
C TYR A 289 -12.37 8.44 3.53
N PHE A 290 -11.46 8.69 2.59
CA PHE A 290 -11.66 8.36 1.17
C PHE A 290 -11.62 6.85 0.93
N THR A 291 -10.93 6.13 1.81
CA THR A 291 -10.75 4.69 1.74
C THR A 291 -11.67 3.94 2.70
N CYS A 292 -11.97 4.49 3.87
CA CYS A 292 -12.90 3.87 4.81
C CYS A 292 -13.77 4.92 5.50
N LEU A 293 -15.08 4.86 5.24
CA LEU A 293 -16.03 5.67 5.97
C LEU A 293 -16.50 4.88 7.20
N PRO A 294 -16.34 5.39 8.44
CA PRO A 294 -16.70 4.65 9.64
C PRO A 294 -18.22 4.61 9.83
N PHE A 295 -18.90 3.72 9.11
CA PHE A 295 -20.34 3.45 9.27
C PHE A 295 -20.66 2.83 10.64
N ALA A 296 -19.68 2.20 11.29
CA ALA A 296 -19.76 1.65 12.64
C ALA A 296 -18.43 1.89 13.41
N PRO A 297 -18.46 1.92 14.77
CA PRO A 297 -17.35 2.39 15.60
C PRO A 297 -16.01 1.69 15.35
N ASP A 298 -16.03 0.38 15.14
CA ASP A 298 -14.83 -0.45 14.99
C ASP A 298 -14.51 -0.81 13.53
N MET A 299 -15.33 -0.37 12.57
CA MET A 299 -15.26 -0.84 11.19
C MET A 299 -13.95 -0.43 10.50
N CYS A 300 -13.44 0.76 10.83
CA CYS A 300 -12.16 1.28 10.32
C CYS A 300 -11.07 1.33 11.42
N ALA A 301 -11.28 0.71 12.59
CA ALA A 301 -10.37 0.82 13.72
C ALA A 301 -8.99 0.19 13.45
N SER A 302 -8.93 -0.84 12.59
CA SER A 302 -7.67 -1.44 12.11
C SER A 302 -6.88 -0.54 11.15
N GLN A 303 -7.41 0.65 10.81
CA GLN A 303 -6.80 1.65 9.95
C GLN A 303 -6.45 2.94 10.72
N ASP A 304 -6.44 2.88 12.06
CA ASP A 304 -6.21 4.00 13.00
C ASP A 304 -7.13 5.22 12.78
N VAL A 305 -8.25 5.04 12.06
CA VAL A 305 -9.32 6.03 11.92
C VAL A 305 -10.20 5.96 13.18
N ARG A 306 -9.86 6.74 14.20
CA ARG A 306 -10.70 6.89 15.39
C ARG A 306 -11.72 8.00 15.17
N VAL A 307 -13.00 7.68 15.32
CA VAL A 307 -14.03 8.71 15.47
C VAL A 307 -13.70 9.45 16.76
N ARG A 308 -13.41 10.77 16.69
CA ARG A 308 -13.40 11.61 17.88
C ARG A 308 -14.79 11.52 18.48
N GLN A 309 -14.92 10.75 19.56
CA GLN A 309 -16.06 10.81 20.44
C GLN A 309 -16.16 12.29 20.85
N LEU A 310 -17.23 12.96 20.46
CA LEU A 310 -17.63 14.19 21.12
C LEU A 310 -17.94 13.76 22.54
N ASP A 311 -16.97 13.96 23.44
CA ASP A 311 -17.13 13.72 24.87
C ASP A 311 -18.36 14.48 25.33
N GLY A 312 -19.40 13.71 25.63
CA GLY A 312 -20.71 14.17 26.05
C GLY A 312 -21.31 13.11 26.95
N VAL A 313 -20.69 12.93 28.12
CA VAL A 313 -21.24 12.77 29.49
C VAL A 313 -20.08 12.48 30.43
#